data_AF-A0A5R9KRY7-F1
#
_entry.id   AF-A0A5R9KRY7-F1
#
_cell.length_a   1.000
_cell.length_b   1.000
_cell.length_c   1.000
_cell.angle_alpha   90.00
_cell.angle_beta   90.00
_cell.angle_gamma   90.00
#
_symmetry.space_group_name_H-M   'P 1'
#
loop_
_entity.id
_entity.type
_entity.pdbx_description
1 polymer ?
#
loop_
_entity_poly.entity_id
_entity_poly.type
_entity_poly.pdbx_seq_one_letter_code
_entity_poly.pdbx_strand_id
1 'polypeptide(L)'
;MEKKRIRLEDLKREVPFSVPEDYFDKLPQIIQSRIPAEPARRPVLDWSWQRWTGLVSAMALILVLVWVTVPERQGSLGQEPLSNVSNASIINYLEEENISYYDLSEHKVVQKAFDTDSTVLYYLDGLDDEFLRQQLQETVSAQETI
;
A
#
# COMPACT_ATOMS: atom_id res chain seq x y z
N MET A 1 89.63 -13.62 -22.98
CA MET A 1 89.33 -12.60 -21.97
C MET A 1 88.25 -13.14 -21.05
N GLU A 2 88.65 -13.76 -19.93
CA GLU A 2 87.69 -14.35 -18.98
C GLU A 2 87.03 -13.26 -18.14
N LYS A 3 85.70 -13.12 -18.32
CA LYS A 3 84.84 -12.30 -17.47
C LYS A 3 84.78 -12.93 -16.09
N LYS A 4 85.56 -12.40 -15.14
CA LYS A 4 85.49 -12.80 -13.72
C LYS A 4 84.07 -12.55 -13.23
N ARG A 5 83.35 -13.63 -12.90
CA ARG A 5 82.00 -13.57 -12.33
C ARG A 5 82.14 -12.94 -10.94
N ILE A 6 81.62 -11.73 -10.74
CA ILE A 6 81.60 -11.08 -9.43
C ILE A 6 80.74 -11.96 -8.53
N ARG A 7 81.34 -12.50 -7.49
CA ARG A 7 80.62 -13.31 -6.51
C ARG A 7 80.10 -12.39 -5.42
N LEU A 8 78.98 -12.76 -4.79
CA LEU A 8 78.42 -11.99 -3.67
C LEU A 8 79.41 -11.88 -2.50
N GLU A 9 80.37 -12.80 -2.44
CA GLU A 9 81.53 -12.81 -1.54
C GLU A 9 82.48 -11.61 -1.74
N ASP A 10 82.58 -11.11 -2.98
CA ASP A 10 83.49 -10.03 -3.38
C ASP A 10 82.90 -8.62 -3.10
N LEU A 11 81.64 -8.54 -2.64
CA LEU A 11 80.95 -7.28 -2.37
C LEU A 11 81.15 -6.86 -0.91
N LYS A 12 81.67 -5.65 -0.69
CA LYS A 12 81.84 -5.07 0.66
C LYS A 12 80.47 -4.89 1.31
N ARG A 13 80.16 -5.69 2.34
CA ARG A 13 78.91 -5.60 3.10
C ARG A 13 78.99 -4.45 4.10
N GLU A 14 78.93 -3.23 3.58
CA GLU A 14 78.77 -2.04 4.43
C GLU A 14 77.29 -1.80 4.66
N VAL A 15 76.91 -1.57 5.92
CA VAL A 15 75.55 -1.16 6.30
C VAL A 15 75.62 0.35 6.56
N PRO A 16 75.45 1.20 5.54
CA PRO A 16 75.68 2.65 5.67
C PRO A 16 74.66 3.35 6.57
N PHE A 17 73.55 2.69 6.89
CA PHE A 17 72.48 3.23 7.69
C PHE A 17 72.34 2.42 8.97
N SER A 18 72.50 3.08 10.10
CA SER A 18 72.14 2.55 11.42
C SER A 18 70.89 3.28 11.91
N VAL A 19 69.98 2.52 12.52
CA VAL A 19 68.83 3.08 13.20
C VAL A 19 69.18 3.34 14.66
N PRO A 20 68.63 4.40 15.29
CA PRO A 20 68.73 4.58 16.72
C PRO A 20 68.10 3.42 17.49
N GLU A 21 68.59 3.17 18.70
CA GLU A 21 67.95 2.24 19.64
C GLU A 21 66.49 2.66 19.91
N ASP A 22 65.61 1.65 20.01
CA ASP A 22 64.16 1.79 20.20
C ASP A 22 63.39 2.58 19.13
N TYR A 23 63.98 2.84 17.94
CA TYR A 23 63.29 3.57 16.87
C TYR A 23 61.99 2.89 16.46
N PHE A 24 62.03 1.57 16.26
CA PHE A 24 60.87 0.79 15.84
C PHE A 24 59.85 0.59 16.98
N ASP A 25 60.29 0.64 18.24
CA ASP A 25 59.38 0.52 19.39
C ASP A 25 58.57 1.80 19.61
N LYS A 26 59.16 2.97 19.31
CA LYS A 26 58.49 4.28 19.44
C LYS A 26 57.68 4.68 18.20
N LEU A 27 57.96 4.05 17.06
CA LEU A 27 57.31 4.36 15.78
C LEU A 27 55.77 4.31 15.83
N PRO A 28 55.11 3.29 16.42
CA PRO A 28 53.65 3.24 16.47
C PRO A 28 53.04 4.42 17.22
N GLN A 29 53.66 4.82 18.33
CA GLN A 29 53.20 5.96 19.14
C GLN A 29 53.37 7.29 18.39
N ILE A 30 54.47 7.45 17.67
CA ILE A 30 54.72 8.64 16.83
C ILE A 30 53.66 8.73 15.73
N ILE A 31 53.33 7.62 15.06
CA ILE A 31 52.30 7.59 14.01
C ILE A 31 50.94 7.94 14.61
N GLN A 32 50.55 7.31 15.72
CA GLN A 32 49.27 7.60 16.38
C GLN A 32 49.14 9.06 16.81
N SER A 33 50.22 9.67 17.34
CA SER A 33 50.21 11.09 17.74
C SER A 33 50.02 12.06 16.56
N ARG A 34 50.39 11.63 15.34
CA ARG A 34 50.29 12.44 14.12
C ARG A 34 48.98 12.26 13.37
N ILE A 35 48.19 11.26 13.72
CA ILE A 35 46.85 11.08 13.15
C ILE A 35 45.89 11.98 13.94
N PRO A 36 45.39 13.08 13.36
CA PRO A 36 44.37 13.86 14.04
C PRO A 36 43.17 12.95 14.29
N ALA A 37 42.72 12.88 15.54
CA ALA A 37 41.48 12.18 15.87
C ALA A 37 40.38 12.72 14.96
N GLU A 38 39.66 11.85 14.25
CA GLU A 38 38.57 12.28 13.39
C GLU A 38 37.65 13.20 14.19
N PRO A 39 37.36 14.42 13.71
CA PRO A 39 36.48 15.32 14.44
C PRO A 39 35.16 14.61 14.59
N ALA A 40 34.77 14.33 15.85
CA ALA A 40 33.49 13.74 16.18
C ALA A 40 32.42 14.51 15.39
N ARG A 41 31.70 13.80 14.53
CA ARG A 41 30.70 14.37 13.62
C ARG A 41 29.64 15.06 14.49
N ARG A 42 29.81 16.36 14.70
CA ARG A 42 28.80 17.18 15.38
C ARG A 42 27.64 17.31 14.40
N PRO A 43 26.41 16.89 14.76
CA PRO A 43 25.27 17.15 13.91
C PRO A 43 25.13 18.68 13.80
N VAL A 44 25.22 19.20 12.58
CA VAL A 44 25.12 20.64 12.28
C VAL A 44 23.68 21.18 12.37
N LEU A 45 22.78 20.39 12.92
CA LEU A 45 21.37 20.68 12.96
C LEU A 45 20.88 20.50 14.38
N ASP A 46 21.04 21.56 15.18
CA ASP A 46 20.27 21.72 16.42
C ASP A 46 18.81 21.91 16.02
N TRP A 47 18.13 20.77 15.86
CA TRP A 47 16.71 20.66 15.60
C TRP A 47 15.94 21.22 16.79
N SER A 48 15.77 22.54 16.82
CA SER A 48 14.99 23.20 17.87
C SER A 48 13.51 22.83 17.68
N TRP A 49 13.07 21.78 18.38
CA TRP A 49 11.67 21.30 18.42
C TRP A 49 10.67 22.42 18.78
N GLN A 50 11.17 23.50 19.39
CA GLN A 50 10.42 24.72 19.70
C GLN A 50 9.91 25.50 18.49
N ARG A 51 10.46 25.29 17.28
CA ARG A 51 9.92 25.92 16.06
C ARG A 51 8.60 25.30 15.59
N TRP A 52 8.24 24.12 16.10
CA TRP A 52 7.04 23.39 15.70
C TRP A 52 5.85 23.59 16.65
N THR A 53 6.05 24.20 17.84
CA THR A 53 4.95 24.45 18.79
C THR A 53 3.97 25.52 18.31
N GLY A 54 4.44 26.47 17.49
CA GLY A 54 3.60 27.51 16.89
C GLY A 54 2.55 26.92 15.93
N LEU A 55 2.93 25.95 15.09
CA LEU A 55 2.03 25.35 14.10
C LEU A 55 1.02 24.36 14.71
N VAL A 56 1.40 23.65 15.78
CA VAL A 56 0.49 22.71 16.47
C VAL A 56 -0.70 23.43 17.10
N SER A 57 -0.51 24.63 17.65
CA SER A 57 -1.61 25.40 18.25
C SER A 57 -2.67 25.82 17.22
N ALA A 58 -2.25 26.23 16.03
CA ALA A 58 -3.16 26.61 14.95
C ALA A 58 -3.94 25.40 14.40
N MET A 59 -3.28 24.26 14.22
CA MET A 59 -3.94 23.02 13.79
C MET A 59 -4.95 22.51 14.84
N ALA A 60 -4.64 22.62 16.13
CA ALA A 60 -5.56 22.24 17.20
C ALA A 60 -6.83 23.11 17.21
N LEU A 61 -6.69 24.44 17.03
CA LEU A 61 -7.84 25.34 16.94
C LEU A 61 -8.72 25.05 15.71
N ILE A 62 -8.11 24.75 14.57
CA ILE A 62 -8.84 24.37 13.35
C ILE A 62 -9.62 23.07 13.58
N LEU A 63 -9.02 22.05 14.21
CA LEU A 63 -9.72 20.79 14.50
C LEU A 63 -10.89 20.97 15.48
N VAL A 64 -10.74 21.82 16.50
CA VAL A 64 -11.83 22.14 17.44
C VAL A 64 -12.97 22.88 16.72
N LEU A 65 -12.65 23.86 15.86
CA LEU A 65 -13.67 24.56 15.08
C LEU A 65 -14.37 23.63 14.09
N VAL A 66 -13.65 22.74 13.43
CA VAL A 66 -14.23 21.70 12.55
C VAL A 66 -15.14 20.78 13.37
N TRP A 67 -14.75 20.35 14.57
CA TRP A 67 -15.60 19.53 15.42
C TRP A 67 -16.89 20.27 15.85
N VAL A 68 -16.80 21.57 16.18
CA VAL A 68 -17.97 22.37 16.57
C VAL A 68 -18.88 22.73 15.39
N THR A 69 -18.33 22.92 14.18
CA THR A 69 -19.09 23.39 13.01
C THR A 69 -19.52 22.28 12.06
N VAL A 70 -18.95 21.07 12.11
CA VAL A 70 -19.40 19.99 11.22
C VAL A 70 -20.74 19.45 11.76
N PRO A 71 -21.88 19.72 11.07
CA PRO A 71 -23.11 19.02 11.39
C PRO A 71 -22.85 17.53 11.16
N GLU A 72 -23.39 16.66 12.02
CA GLU A 72 -23.36 15.23 11.80
C GLU A 72 -23.82 14.98 10.36
N ARG A 73 -22.87 14.61 9.49
CA ARG A 73 -23.21 14.18 8.14
C ARG A 73 -24.08 12.98 8.38
N GLN A 74 -25.38 13.13 8.11
CA GLN A 74 -26.37 12.07 8.16
C GLN A 74 -25.68 10.84 7.59
N GLY A 75 -25.35 9.90 8.48
CA GLY A 75 -24.69 8.67 8.09
C GLY A 75 -25.52 8.09 6.96
N SER A 76 -24.82 7.59 5.92
CA SER A 76 -25.38 6.80 4.81
C SER A 76 -26.78 6.32 5.18
N LEU A 77 -27.83 6.82 4.51
CA LEU A 77 -29.22 6.37 4.65
C LEU A 77 -29.16 4.91 5.09
N GLY A 78 -29.44 4.66 6.36
CA GLY A 78 -29.28 3.33 6.95
C GLY A 78 -30.08 2.36 6.11
N GLN A 79 -29.94 1.06 6.31
CA GLN A 79 -30.80 0.11 5.58
C GLN A 79 -32.29 0.21 6.01
N GLU A 80 -32.59 1.01 7.04
CA GLU A 80 -33.90 1.19 7.69
C GLU A 80 -34.99 2.04 6.96
N PRO A 81 -34.69 3.08 6.15
CA PRO A 81 -35.72 3.79 5.40
C PRO A 81 -36.19 3.01 4.17
N LEU A 82 -35.35 2.15 3.58
CA LEU A 82 -35.71 1.35 2.40
C LEU A 82 -36.42 0.04 2.77
N SER A 83 -36.11 -0.56 3.93
CA SER A 83 -36.79 -1.78 4.40
C SER A 83 -38.25 -1.56 4.79
N ASN A 84 -38.62 -0.31 5.11
CA ASN A 84 -39.99 0.09 5.44
C ASN A 84 -40.83 0.43 4.21
N VAL A 85 -40.25 0.47 3.01
CA VAL A 85 -41.01 0.71 1.79
C VAL A 85 -41.75 -0.58 1.43
N SER A 86 -43.07 -0.49 1.31
CA SER A 86 -43.89 -1.64 0.96
C SER A 86 -43.71 -2.03 -0.51
N ASN A 87 -43.83 -3.33 -0.83
CA ASN A 87 -43.80 -3.82 -2.22
C ASN A 87 -44.85 -3.13 -3.11
N ALA A 88 -46.04 -2.80 -2.56
CA ALA A 88 -47.08 -2.09 -3.30
C ALA A 88 -46.65 -0.67 -3.70
N SER A 89 -45.89 0.02 -2.84
CA SER A 89 -45.33 1.34 -3.14
C SER A 89 -44.25 1.25 -4.22
N ILE A 90 -43.43 0.19 -4.20
CA ILE A 90 -42.40 -0.05 -5.22
C ILE A 90 -43.06 -0.30 -6.59
N ILE A 91 -44.09 -1.15 -6.64
CA ILE A 91 -44.81 -1.48 -7.88
C ILE A 91 -45.48 -0.22 -8.46
N ASN A 92 -46.19 0.55 -7.63
CA ASN A 92 -46.81 1.81 -8.09
C ASN A 92 -45.79 2.81 -8.65
N TYR A 93 -44.64 2.95 -7.99
CA TYR A 93 -43.58 3.85 -8.45
C TYR A 93 -43.01 3.40 -9.81
N LEU A 94 -42.75 2.10 -9.97
CA LEU A 94 -42.25 1.55 -11.23
C LEU A 94 -43.27 1.72 -12.37
N GLU A 95 -44.57 1.60 -12.07
CA GLU A 95 -45.65 1.82 -13.03
C GLU A 95 -45.77 3.30 -13.43
N GLU A 96 -45.69 4.23 -12.45
CA GLU A 96 -45.77 5.67 -12.67
C GLU A 96 -44.60 6.21 -13.50
N GLU A 97 -43.38 5.74 -13.22
CA GLU A 97 -42.17 6.08 -13.99
C GLU A 97 -42.03 5.29 -15.30
N ASN A 98 -42.99 4.41 -15.61
CA ASN A 98 -43.00 3.55 -16.80
C ASN A 98 -41.71 2.73 -16.99
N ILE A 99 -41.11 2.31 -15.88
CA ILE A 99 -39.83 1.58 -15.89
C ILE A 99 -40.12 0.12 -16.23
N SER A 100 -39.60 -0.35 -17.36
CA SER A 100 -39.76 -1.75 -17.78
C SER A 100 -38.82 -2.68 -17.02
N TYR A 101 -39.21 -3.95 -16.89
CA TYR A 101 -38.35 -5.00 -16.35
C TYR A 101 -37.01 -5.09 -17.10
N TYR A 102 -37.02 -4.86 -18.42
CA TYR A 102 -35.82 -4.87 -19.24
C TYR A 102 -34.85 -3.76 -18.86
N ASP A 103 -35.34 -2.54 -18.57
CA ASP A 103 -34.51 -1.41 -18.16
C ASP A 103 -33.87 -1.63 -16.79
N LEU A 104 -34.59 -2.28 -15.87
CA LEU A 104 -34.07 -2.66 -14.55
C LEU A 104 -32.97 -3.72 -14.64
N SER A 105 -33.09 -4.66 -15.59
CA SER A 105 -32.11 -5.74 -15.77
C SER A 105 -30.73 -5.24 -16.23
N GLU A 106 -30.65 -4.06 -16.83
CA GLU A 106 -29.39 -3.42 -17.19
C GLU A 106 -28.68 -2.79 -15.98
N HIS A 107 -29.40 -2.61 -14.86
CA HIS A 107 -28.84 -1.99 -13.67
C HIS A 107 -28.01 -2.99 -12.84
N LYS A 108 -26.74 -2.67 -12.62
CA LYS A 108 -25.77 -3.52 -11.89
C LYS A 108 -26.25 -3.97 -10.50
N VAL A 109 -27.06 -3.16 -9.83
CA VAL A 109 -27.62 -3.48 -8.51
C VAL A 109 -28.61 -4.63 -8.60
N VAL A 110 -29.46 -4.61 -9.63
CA VAL A 110 -30.46 -5.64 -9.91
C VAL A 110 -29.75 -6.93 -10.37
N GLN A 111 -28.76 -6.82 -11.27
CA GLN A 111 -27.95 -7.96 -11.69
C GLN A 111 -27.28 -8.67 -10.51
N LYS A 112 -26.64 -7.92 -9.61
CA LYS A 112 -26.01 -8.48 -8.41
C LYS A 112 -27.00 -9.18 -7.47
N ALA A 113 -28.25 -8.70 -7.40
CA ALA A 113 -29.29 -9.32 -6.61
C ALA A 113 -29.70 -10.70 -7.17
N PHE A 114 -29.67 -10.86 -8.51
CA PHE A 114 -29.90 -12.13 -9.19
C PHE A 114 -28.66 -13.04 -9.24
N ASP A 115 -27.44 -12.49 -9.21
CA ASP A 115 -26.22 -13.30 -9.05
C ASP A 115 -26.14 -13.96 -7.66
N THR A 116 -26.97 -13.52 -6.71
CA THR A 116 -27.01 -14.09 -5.37
C THR A 116 -27.92 -15.32 -5.38
N ASP A 117 -27.32 -16.51 -5.18
CA ASP A 117 -27.99 -17.82 -5.21
C ASP A 117 -29.30 -17.86 -4.41
N SER A 118 -29.38 -17.16 -3.27
CA SER A 118 -30.59 -17.15 -2.43
C SER A 118 -31.82 -16.54 -3.11
N THR A 119 -31.64 -15.49 -3.92
CA THR A 119 -32.75 -14.81 -4.60
C THR A 119 -33.28 -15.67 -5.73
N VAL A 120 -32.38 -16.21 -6.55
CA VAL A 120 -32.76 -17.10 -7.67
C VAL A 120 -33.42 -18.36 -7.15
N LEU A 121 -32.88 -18.98 -6.10
CA LEU A 121 -33.51 -20.17 -5.49
C LEU A 121 -34.91 -19.89 -4.94
N TYR A 122 -35.13 -18.73 -4.32
CA TYR A 122 -36.46 -18.32 -3.86
C TYR A 122 -37.47 -18.16 -5.00
N TYR A 123 -37.05 -17.58 -6.13
CA TYR A 123 -37.90 -17.46 -7.31
C TYR A 123 -38.16 -18.81 -7.98
N LEU A 124 -37.17 -19.71 -8.00
CA LEU A 124 -37.33 -21.04 -8.59
C LEU A 124 -38.22 -21.96 -7.75
N ASP A 125 -38.22 -21.82 -6.42
CA ASP A 125 -39.06 -22.62 -5.51
C ASP A 125 -40.57 -22.32 -5.67
N GLY A 126 -40.91 -21.09 -6.06
CA GLY A 126 -42.29 -20.66 -6.30
C GLY A 126 -42.85 -20.97 -7.70
N LEU A 127 -42.04 -21.54 -8.59
CA LEU A 127 -42.44 -21.88 -9.96
C LEU A 127 -42.79 -23.37 -10.07
N ASP A 128 -43.89 -23.67 -10.77
CA ASP A 128 -44.29 -25.05 -11.03
C ASP A 128 -43.24 -25.79 -11.88
N ASP A 129 -42.87 -27.00 -11.45
CA ASP A 129 -41.91 -27.86 -12.16
C ASP A 129 -42.30 -28.11 -13.62
N GLU A 130 -43.60 -28.16 -13.91
CA GLU A 130 -44.12 -28.35 -15.26
C GLU A 130 -43.85 -27.15 -16.17
N PHE A 131 -44.01 -25.93 -15.63
CA PHE A 131 -43.70 -24.69 -16.33
C PHE A 131 -42.20 -24.59 -16.64
N LEU A 132 -41.35 -24.93 -15.68
CA LEU A 132 -39.89 -24.97 -15.87
C LEU A 132 -39.49 -25.97 -16.95
N ARG A 133 -40.11 -27.17 -16.96
CA ARG A 133 -39.88 -28.19 -18.00
C ARG A 133 -40.29 -27.71 -19.38
N GLN A 134 -41.43 -27.03 -19.49
CA GLN A 134 -41.92 -26.49 -20.76
C GLN A 134 -40.95 -25.44 -21.33
N GLN A 135 -40.46 -24.53 -20.49
CA GLN A 135 -39.48 -23.49 -20.89
C GLN A 135 -38.12 -24.09 -21.27
N LEU A 136 -37.64 -25.09 -20.53
CA LEU A 136 -36.42 -25.81 -20.91
C LEU A 136 -36.57 -26.56 -22.24
N GLN A 137 -37.73 -27.15 -22.50
CA GLN A 137 -37.97 -27.85 -23.76
C GLN A 137 -38.11 -26.89 -24.95
N GLU A 138 -38.74 -25.72 -24.75
CA GLU A 138 -38.83 -24.66 -25.75
C GLU A 138 -37.45 -24.09 -26.12
N THR A 139 -36.59 -23.84 -25.13
CA THR A 139 -35.23 -23.34 -25.37
C THR A 139 -34.33 -24.38 -26.04
N VAL A 140 -34.42 -25.66 -25.66
CA VAL A 140 -33.65 -26.75 -26.30
C VAL A 140 -34.10 -26.97 -27.75
N SER A 141 -35.41 -26.95 -28.02
CA SER A 141 -35.94 -27.11 -29.37
C SER A 141 -35.64 -25.91 -30.30
N ALA A 142 -35.52 -24.71 -29.74
CA ALA A 142 -35.04 -23.53 -30.47
C ALA A 142 -33.53 -23.62 -30.83
N GLN A 143 -32.74 -24.37 -30.07
CA GLN A 143 -31.32 -24.61 -30.38
C GLN A 143 -31.09 -25.74 -31.38
N GLU A 144 -32.01 -26.70 -31.49
CA GLU A 144 -31.93 -27.84 -32.41
C GLU A 144 -32.38 -27.52 -33.85
N THR A 145 -32.98 -26.33 -34.06
CA THR A 145 -33.44 -25.85 -35.38
C THR A 145 -32.45 -24.91 -36.07
N ILE A 146 -31.20 -24.84 -35.60
CA ILE A 146 -30.06 -24.14 -36.24
C ILE A 146 -29.02 -25.15 -36.69
#